data_AF-M5BFQ9-F1
#
_entry.id   AF-M5BFQ9-F1
#
_cell.length_a   1.000
_cell.length_b   1.000
_cell.length_c   1.000
_cell.angle_alpha   90.00
_cell.angle_beta   90.00
_cell.angle_gamma   90.00
#
_symmetry.space_group_name_H-M   'P 1'
#
loop_
_entity.id
_entity.type
_entity.pdbx_description
1 polymer ?
#
loop_
_entity_poly.entity_id
_entity_poly.type
_entity_poly.pdbx_seq_one_letter_code
_entity_poly.pdbx_strand_id
1 'polypeptide(L)'
;GTNWGWYAFDPGTNLVYFGTGNPSPWNETMRPGDNKWTMTIFGRDVDTGVAKFGYQKTPHDEWDYAGVNVMMLSEQKDKTGKLRKLLTHP
;
A
#
# COMPACT_ATOMS: atom_id res chain seq x y z
N GLY A 1 -3.88 -8.67 -6.97
CA GLY A 1 -4.96 -7.69 -6.81
C GLY A 1 -4.75 -6.56 -7.80
N THR A 2 -5.82 -5.89 -8.20
CA THR A 2 -5.82 -4.72 -9.10
C THR A 2 -5.70 -3.40 -8.31
N ASN A 3 -5.25 -2.32 -8.93
CA ASN A 3 -4.97 -1.02 -8.29
C ASN A 3 -5.84 0.10 -8.90
N TRP A 4 -7.11 0.14 -8.50
CA TRP A 4 -8.14 1.00 -9.08
C TRP A 4 -8.50 2.24 -8.23
N GLY A 5 -7.72 2.50 -7.19
CA GLY A 5 -7.91 3.65 -6.30
C GLY A 5 -7.05 4.85 -6.68
N TRP A 6 -6.37 5.42 -5.68
CA TRP A 6 -5.67 6.70 -5.79
C TRP A 6 -4.16 6.56 -5.57
N TYR A 7 -3.43 7.62 -5.95
CA TYR A 7 -1.98 7.70 -5.89
C TYR A 7 -1.54 8.97 -5.16
N ALA A 8 -0.40 8.91 -4.49
CA ALA A 8 0.33 10.09 -4.01
C ALA A 8 1.78 10.04 -4.51
N PHE A 9 2.44 11.19 -4.61
CA PHE A 9 3.82 11.29 -5.10
C PHE A 9 4.63 12.24 -4.21
N ASP A 10 5.86 11.84 -3.83
CA ASP A 10 6.83 12.70 -3.15
C ASP A 10 8.06 12.92 -4.06
N PRO A 11 8.22 14.13 -4.65
CA PRO A 11 9.38 14.47 -5.47
C PRO A 11 10.72 14.31 -4.74
N GLY A 12 10.75 14.45 -3.40
CA GLY A 12 11.97 14.34 -2.61
C GLY A 12 12.49 12.91 -2.47
N THR A 13 11.64 11.90 -2.70
CA THR A 13 12.05 10.49 -2.70
C THR A 13 11.95 9.84 -4.08
N ASN A 14 11.36 10.54 -5.06
CA ASN A 14 11.01 10.03 -6.39
C ASN A 14 10.03 8.84 -6.36
N LEU A 15 9.19 8.75 -5.32
CA LEU A 15 8.29 7.61 -5.12
C LEU A 15 6.84 7.97 -5.38
N VAL A 16 6.15 7.08 -6.10
CA VAL A 16 4.70 7.00 -6.15
C VAL A 16 4.20 5.97 -5.12
N TYR A 17 3.15 6.34 -4.38
CA TYR A 17 2.53 5.53 -3.34
C TYR A 17 1.11 5.14 -3.74
N PHE A 18 0.80 3.85 -3.63
CA PHE A 18 -0.54 3.31 -3.91
C PHE A 18 -0.75 1.96 -3.23
N GLY A 19 -2.01 1.53 -3.18
CA GLY A 19 -2.41 0.25 -2.61
C GLY A 19 -2.90 -0.73 -3.68
N THR A 20 -2.63 -2.02 -3.50
CA THR A 20 -3.18 -3.10 -4.34
C THR A 20 -4.41 -3.74 -3.69
N GLY A 21 -5.41 -4.09 -4.51
CA GLY A 21 -6.66 -4.72 -4.08
C GLY A 21 -6.54 -6.20 -3.69
N ASN A 22 -7.70 -6.84 -3.58
CA ASN A 22 -7.92 -8.19 -3.05
C ASN A 22 -7.31 -9.32 -3.92
N PRO A 23 -7.05 -10.48 -3.30
CA PRO A 23 -6.74 -11.72 -4.02
C PRO A 23 -7.98 -12.31 -4.70
N SER A 24 -7.77 -13.28 -5.58
CA SER A 24 -8.81 -14.02 -6.29
C SER A 24 -8.58 -15.53 -6.12
N PRO A 25 -9.63 -16.36 -6.01
CA PRO A 25 -11.05 -15.99 -5.91
C PRO A 25 -11.39 -15.40 -4.53
N TRP A 26 -12.63 -14.96 -4.28
CA TRP A 26 -13.04 -14.53 -2.95
C TRP A 26 -12.98 -15.67 -1.92
N ASN A 27 -13.39 -16.88 -2.30
CA ASN A 27 -13.33 -18.06 -1.43
C ASN A 27 -11.87 -18.38 -1.04
N GLU A 28 -11.50 -18.12 0.21
CA GLU A 28 -10.14 -18.26 0.74
C GLU A 28 -9.64 -19.72 0.68
N THR A 29 -10.53 -20.68 0.94
CA THR A 29 -10.16 -22.11 1.01
C THR A 29 -9.55 -22.64 -0.29
N MET A 30 -9.80 -21.95 -1.41
CA MET A 30 -9.24 -22.29 -2.73
C MET A 30 -7.83 -21.73 -2.96
N ARG A 31 -7.31 -20.85 -2.10
CA ARG A 31 -6.05 -20.12 -2.30
C ARG A 31 -5.23 -19.97 -1.00
N PRO A 32 -4.78 -21.08 -0.40
CA PRO A 32 -4.01 -21.05 0.85
C PRO A 32 -2.73 -20.19 0.73
N GLY A 33 -2.35 -19.59 1.86
CA GLY A 33 -1.14 -18.77 2.01
C GLY A 33 -1.40 -17.27 1.92
N ASP A 34 -0.39 -16.46 2.26
CA ASP A 34 -0.52 -14.99 2.41
C ASP A 34 -1.04 -14.23 1.18
N ASN A 35 -1.04 -14.86 0.00
CA ASN A 35 -1.45 -14.29 -1.28
C ASN A 35 -0.72 -12.98 -1.66
N LYS A 36 0.57 -12.87 -1.26
CA LYS A 36 1.40 -11.72 -1.64
C LYS A 36 1.45 -11.57 -3.17
N TRP A 37 1.38 -10.37 -3.71
CA TRP A 37 1.41 -9.06 -3.06
C TRP A 37 0.07 -8.31 -3.14
N THR A 38 -1.05 -8.99 -2.86
CA THR A 38 -2.35 -8.31 -2.68
C THR A 38 -2.37 -7.51 -1.38
N MET A 39 -3.34 -6.60 -1.22
CA MET A 39 -3.55 -5.84 0.02
C MET A 39 -2.31 -5.09 0.55
N THR A 40 -1.43 -4.67 -0.34
CA THR A 40 -0.11 -4.11 -0.04
C THR A 40 -0.06 -2.62 -0.37
N ILE A 41 0.47 -1.82 0.55
CA ILE A 41 0.91 -0.45 0.28
C ILE A 41 2.30 -0.53 -0.35
N PHE A 42 2.47 0.04 -1.53
CA PHE A 42 3.75 0.13 -2.22
C PHE A 42 4.26 1.56 -2.26
N GLY A 43 5.59 1.71 -2.16
CA GLY A 43 6.32 2.88 -2.65
C GLY A 43 7.22 2.44 -3.80
N ARG A 44 6.98 2.94 -5.02
CA ARG A 44 7.74 2.58 -6.23
C ARG A 44 8.40 3.79 -6.82
N ASP A 45 9.63 3.62 -7.31
CA ASP A 45 10.33 4.63 -8.08
C ASP A 45 9.56 4.95 -9.37
N VAL A 46 9.34 6.23 -9.66
CA VAL A 46 8.45 6.64 -10.77
C VAL A 46 9.09 6.42 -12.15
N ASP A 47 10.42 6.44 -12.23
CA ASP A 47 11.15 6.29 -13.49
C ASP A 47 11.30 4.81 -13.87
N THR A 48 11.57 3.95 -12.88
CA THR A 48 11.89 2.53 -13.10
C THR A 48 10.77 1.56 -12.73
N GLY A 49 9.80 2.00 -11.92
CA GLY A 49 8.74 1.14 -11.38
C GLY A 49 9.20 0.16 -10.27
N VAL A 50 10.49 0.20 -9.89
CA VAL A 50 11.03 -0.70 -8.86
C VAL A 50 10.47 -0.34 -7.49
N ALA A 51 9.95 -1.34 -6.78
CA ALA A 51 9.47 -1.14 -5.41
C ALA A 51 10.64 -0.90 -4.45
N LYS A 52 10.61 0.23 -3.74
CA LYS A 52 11.51 0.49 -2.60
C LYS A 52 11.02 -0.18 -1.33
N PHE A 53 9.70 -0.24 -1.14
CA PHE A 53 9.08 -1.01 -0.06
C PHE A 53 7.70 -1.54 -0.47
N GLY A 54 7.26 -2.57 0.23
CA GLY A 54 5.89 -3.10 0.18
C GLY A 54 5.48 -3.58 1.57
N TYR A 55 4.35 -3.08 2.08
CA TYR A 55 3.78 -3.49 3.38
C TYR A 55 2.37 -4.06 3.18
N GLN A 56 2.21 -5.35 3.43
CA GLN A 56 0.93 -6.06 3.29
C GLN A 56 0.09 -5.87 4.56
N LYS A 57 -1.08 -5.22 4.43
CA LYS A 57 -2.00 -4.98 5.56
C LYS A 57 -2.83 -6.21 5.92
N THR A 58 -3.26 -6.95 4.90
CA THR A 58 -4.17 -8.09 5.05
C THR A 58 -3.61 -9.32 4.31
N PRO A 59 -2.69 -10.07 4.94
CA PRO A 59 -2.28 -11.37 4.44
C PRO A 59 -3.47 -12.32 4.40
N HIS A 60 -3.58 -13.11 3.33
CA HIS A 60 -4.66 -14.09 3.14
C HIS A 60 -6.07 -13.50 3.38
N ASP A 61 -6.39 -12.39 2.72
CA ASP A 61 -7.70 -11.74 2.86
C ASP A 61 -8.86 -12.72 2.67
N GLU A 62 -9.85 -12.72 3.56
CA GLU A 62 -11.03 -13.59 3.50
C GLU A 62 -12.33 -12.79 3.30
N TRP A 63 -12.23 -11.46 3.15
CA TRP A 63 -13.37 -10.54 3.29
C TRP A 63 -13.49 -9.49 2.17
N ASP A 64 -12.70 -9.58 1.11
CA ASP A 64 -12.69 -8.60 0.02
C ASP A 64 -12.36 -7.17 0.50
N TYR A 65 -11.45 -7.02 1.47
CA TYR A 65 -11.02 -5.71 1.97
C TYR A 65 -10.01 -5.03 1.03
N ALA A 66 -10.41 -4.81 -0.22
CA ALA A 66 -9.55 -4.29 -1.29
C ALA A 66 -8.76 -3.06 -0.83
N GLY A 67 -7.43 -3.22 -0.71
CA GLY A 67 -6.55 -2.24 -0.09
C GLY A 67 -6.19 -1.03 -0.97
N VAL A 68 -7.16 -0.42 -1.65
CA VAL A 68 -6.94 0.61 -2.71
C VAL A 68 -7.22 2.06 -2.26
N ASN A 69 -7.57 2.28 -1.00
CA ASN A 69 -7.96 3.61 -0.49
C ASN A 69 -6.90 4.70 -0.69
N VAL A 70 -7.34 5.96 -0.50
CA VAL A 70 -6.54 7.18 -0.65
C VAL A 70 -5.23 7.15 0.14
N MET A 71 -4.19 7.77 -0.42
CA MET A 71 -2.88 7.98 0.22
C MET A 71 -2.69 9.48 0.49
N MET A 72 -2.51 9.88 1.74
CA MET A 72 -2.34 11.28 2.13
C MET A 72 -0.96 11.53 2.72
N LEU A 73 -0.16 12.41 2.10
CA LEU A 73 1.17 12.77 2.58
C LEU A 73 1.10 13.94 3.56
N SER A 74 1.90 13.91 4.63
CA SER A 74 2.00 15.00 5.59
C SER A 74 3.38 15.05 6.26
N GLU A 75 3.69 16.18 6.90
CA GLU A 75 4.83 16.30 7.80
C GLU A 75 4.36 16.68 9.20
N GLN A 76 4.73 15.88 10.20
CA GLN A 76 4.29 16.07 11.58
C GLN A 76 5.39 15.66 12.56
N LYS A 77 5.39 16.24 13.76
CA LYS A 77 6.26 15.78 14.85
C LYS A 77 5.71 14.48 15.41
N ASP A 78 6.55 13.47 15.55
CA ASP A 78 6.19 12.24 16.25
C ASP A 78 6.17 12.43 17.77
N LYS A 79 5.86 11.36 18.51
CA LYS A 79 5.78 11.38 19.99
C LYS A 79 7.08 11.82 20.68
N THR A 80 8.22 11.75 19.99
CA THR A 80 9.53 12.19 20.52
C THR A 80 9.89 13.63 20.12
N GLY A 81 9.01 14.32 19.39
CA GLY A 81 9.22 15.67 18.89
C GLY A 81 10.01 15.74 17.58
N LYS A 82 10.46 14.60 17.02
CA LYS A 82 11.16 14.54 15.74
C LYS A 82 10.19 14.75 14.58
N LEU A 83 10.51 15.66 13.66
CA LEU A 83 9.72 15.88 12.44
C LEU A 83 9.85 14.66 11.50
N ARG A 84 8.72 14.17 10.98
CA ARG A 84 8.64 13.01 10.10
C ARG A 84 7.83 13.33 8.86
N LYS A 85 8.31 12.87 7.70
CA LYS A 85 7.50 12.69 6.49
C LYS A 85 6.66 11.43 6.65
N LEU A 86 5.35 11.55 6.45
CA LEU A 86 4.37 10.51 6.77
C LEU A 86 3.43 10.27 5.59
N LEU A 87 2.92 9.04 5.52
CA LEU A 87 1.78 8.64 4.70
C LEU A 87 0.68 8.15 5.63
N THR A 88 -0.52 8.71 5.48
CA THR A 88 -1.75 8.31 6.17
C THR A 88 -2.68 7.63 5.17
N HIS A 89 -3.24 6.49 5.57
CA HIS A 89 -4.12 5.66 4.76
C HIS A 89 -5.27 5.13 5.63
N PRO A 90 -6.54 5.47 5.32
CA PRO A 90 -7.71 5.05 6.09
C PRO A 90 -8.21 3.64 5.73
#